data_AF-V5GWC4-F1
#
_entry.id   AF-V5GWC4-F1
#
_cell.length_a   1.000
_cell.length_b   1.000
_cell.length_c   1.000
_cell.angle_alpha   90.00
_cell.angle_beta   90.00
_cell.angle_gamma   90.00
#
_symmetry.space_group_name_H-M   'P 1'
#
loop_
_entity.id
_entity.type
_entity.pdbx_description
1 polymer ?
#
loop_
_entity_poly.entity_id
_entity_poly.type
_entity_poly.pdbx_seq_one_letter_code
_entity_poly.pdbx_strand_id
1 'polypeptide(L)'
;DLEPYDLSNDVKVAKKNPPAYLRDLRDGLLETEDHETFALSLENCENLIVTQLPDDDAAIGLEILEILISLEPRFYVDNFDGLVFQSCVAITCVYPAFYAEYLCKQIHADLGTYSIARRIFMLDVLRRAAGSLSNLKPDEPEGNVTKRT
;
A
#
# COMPACT_ATOMS: atom_id res chain seq x y z
N ASP A 1 8.15 -30.71 32.20
CA ASP A 1 8.52 -29.29 32.16
C ASP A 1 9.57 -29.09 31.09
N LEU A 2 9.38 -28.07 30.24
CA LEU A 2 10.40 -27.64 29.29
C LEU A 2 10.99 -26.35 29.84
N GLU A 3 12.31 -26.27 29.93
CA GLU A 3 12.98 -25.05 30.36
C GLU A 3 12.90 -23.97 29.26
N PRO A 4 12.65 -22.69 29.62
CA PRO A 4 12.66 -21.60 28.68
C PRO A 4 14.02 -21.47 27.99
N TYR A 5 14.00 -21.21 26.69
CA TYR A 5 15.21 -21.01 25.90
C TYR A 5 15.96 -19.77 26.37
N ASP A 6 17.28 -19.89 26.57
CA ASP A 6 18.14 -18.79 26.98
C ASP A 6 18.47 -17.88 25.78
N LEU A 7 17.88 -16.68 25.79
CA LEU A 7 18.03 -15.64 24.75
C LEU A 7 19.17 -14.65 25.08
N SER A 8 19.99 -14.91 26.11
CA SER A 8 21.04 -13.98 26.56
C SER A 8 22.16 -13.75 25.52
N ASN A 9 22.32 -14.67 24.56
CA ASN A 9 23.29 -14.58 23.47
C ASN A 9 22.68 -14.09 22.14
N ASP A 10 21.41 -13.68 22.11
CA ASP A 10 20.80 -13.16 20.88
C ASP A 10 21.47 -11.83 20.49
N VAL A 11 22.10 -11.83 19.33
CA VAL A 11 22.65 -10.62 18.73
C VAL A 11 21.48 -9.84 18.14
N LYS A 12 21.25 -8.62 18.61
CA LYS A 12 20.28 -7.71 17.98
C LYS A 12 20.74 -7.48 16.55
N VAL A 13 20.01 -8.05 15.58
CA VAL A 13 20.19 -7.74 14.17
C VAL A 13 20.10 -6.23 14.02
N ALA A 14 21.13 -5.61 13.44
CA ALA A 14 21.11 -4.18 13.18
C ALA A 14 19.89 -3.89 12.29
N LYS A 15 18.96 -3.07 12.77
CA LYS A 15 17.76 -2.72 12.00
C LYS A 15 18.19 -2.14 10.66
N LYS A 16 17.66 -2.71 9.57
CA LYS A 16 17.87 -2.14 8.24
C LYS A 16 17.21 -0.77 8.17
N ASN A 17 17.80 0.10 7.35
CA ASN A 17 17.22 1.41 7.10
C ASN A 17 16.04 1.26 6.14
N PRO A 18 14.96 2.06 6.31
CA PRO A 18 13.90 2.12 5.32
C PRO A 18 14.43 2.65 3.98
N PRO A 19 13.75 2.35 2.86
CA PRO A 19 14.13 2.89 1.56
C PRO A 19 14.15 4.42 1.60
N ALA A 20 15.18 5.02 0.98
CA ALA A 20 15.34 6.46 0.94
C ALA A 20 14.70 7.09 -0.31
N TYR A 21 14.61 6.33 -1.40
CA TYR A 21 14.14 6.80 -2.70
C TYR A 21 13.06 5.88 -3.29
N LEU A 22 12.23 6.42 -4.19
CA LEU A 22 11.16 5.66 -4.88
C LEU A 22 11.68 4.41 -5.62
N ARG A 23 12.92 4.44 -6.13
CA ARG A 23 13.53 3.26 -6.78
C ARG A 23 13.86 2.16 -5.78
N ASP A 24 14.42 2.52 -4.62
CA ASP A 24 14.70 1.55 -3.55
C ASP A 24 13.40 0.96 -3.00
N LEU A 25 12.37 1.80 -2.87
CA LEU A 25 11.02 1.38 -2.49
C LEU A 25 10.46 0.34 -3.47
N ARG A 26 10.50 0.64 -4.78
CA ARG A 26 10.05 -0.29 -5.83
C ARG A 26 10.78 -1.62 -5.75
N ASP A 27 12.11 -1.58 -5.62
CA ASP A 27 12.93 -2.79 -5.56
C ASP A 27 12.65 -3.59 -4.28
N GLY A 28 12.47 -2.91 -3.14
CA GLY A 28 12.14 -3.54 -1.87
C GLY A 28 10.74 -4.17 -1.81
N LEU A 29 9.75 -3.63 -2.55
CA LEU A 29 8.43 -4.26 -2.70
C LEU A 29 8.47 -5.57 -3.51
N LEU A 30 9.51 -5.78 -4.31
CA LEU A 30 9.73 -6.99 -5.11
C LEU A 30 10.54 -8.06 -4.38
N GLU A 31 11.09 -7.74 -3.21
CA GLU A 31 11.92 -8.64 -2.41
C GLU A 31 11.19 -9.94 -2.04
N THR A 32 11.93 -11.05 -2.09
CA THR A 32 11.38 -12.42 -1.92
C THR A 32 12.06 -13.23 -0.84
N GLU A 33 13.24 -12.83 -0.40
CA GLU A 33 14.05 -13.53 0.58
C GLU A 33 14.18 -12.73 1.88
N ASP A 34 14.28 -11.41 1.76
CA ASP A 34 14.53 -10.51 2.87
C ASP A 34 13.25 -9.84 3.40
N HIS A 35 12.64 -10.50 4.40
CA HIS A 35 11.44 -10.03 5.11
C HIS A 35 11.56 -8.57 5.57
N GLU A 36 12.70 -8.19 6.15
CA GLU A 36 12.86 -6.88 6.78
C GLU A 36 12.85 -5.77 5.72
N THR A 37 13.51 -5.98 4.58
CA THR A 37 13.50 -5.02 3.46
C THR A 37 12.11 -4.89 2.86
N PHE A 38 11.40 -6.00 2.67
CA PHE A 38 10.01 -5.97 2.19
C PHE A 38 9.09 -5.21 3.14
N ALA A 39 9.13 -5.54 4.44
CA ALA A 39 8.29 -4.93 5.45
C ALA A 39 8.54 -3.42 5.56
N LEU A 40 9.81 -3.01 5.69
CA LEU A 40 10.19 -1.59 5.75
C LEU A 40 9.75 -0.83 4.49
N SER A 41 9.83 -1.46 3.32
CA SER A 41 9.40 -0.85 2.06
C SER A 41 7.90 -0.61 2.04
N LEU A 42 7.10 -1.61 2.40
CA LEU A 42 5.65 -1.47 2.43
C LEU A 42 5.19 -0.46 3.50
N GLU A 43 5.80 -0.50 4.69
CA GLU A 43 5.48 0.41 5.80
C GLU A 43 5.77 1.89 5.49
N ASN A 44 6.80 2.17 4.67
CA ASN A 44 7.20 3.54 4.31
C ASN A 44 6.68 3.99 2.93
N CYS A 45 5.98 3.11 2.22
CA CYS A 45 5.55 3.31 0.84
C CYS A 45 4.73 4.60 0.67
N GLU A 46 3.63 4.73 1.41
CA GLU A 46 2.74 5.90 1.36
C GLU A 46 3.50 7.21 1.61
N ASN A 47 4.34 7.25 2.64
CA ASN A 47 5.09 8.45 2.99
C ASN A 47 6.06 8.88 1.87
N LEU A 48 6.80 7.93 1.30
CA LEU A 48 7.70 8.21 0.17
C LEU A 48 6.94 8.67 -1.06
N ILE A 49 5.79 8.05 -1.36
CA ILE A 49 4.91 8.50 -2.45
C ILE A 49 4.48 9.94 -2.25
N VAL A 50 3.95 10.29 -1.08
CA VAL A 50 3.44 11.64 -0.79
C VAL A 50 4.56 12.68 -0.83
N THR A 51 5.76 12.32 -0.39
CA THR A 51 6.88 13.27 -0.25
C THR A 51 7.75 13.42 -1.48
N GLN A 52 7.83 12.40 -2.35
CA GLN A 52 8.78 12.40 -3.48
C GLN A 52 8.09 12.33 -4.85
N LEU A 53 7.00 11.57 -4.99
CA LEU A 53 6.36 11.36 -6.29
C LEU A 53 5.83 12.65 -6.95
N PRO A 54 5.35 13.68 -6.22
CA PRO A 54 4.94 14.95 -6.84
C PRO A 54 6.06 15.69 -7.57
N ASP A 55 7.32 15.41 -7.24
CA ASP A 55 8.51 16.03 -7.83
C ASP A 55 9.28 15.07 -8.76
N ASP A 56 8.72 13.88 -9.06
CA ASP A 56 9.30 12.85 -9.91
C ASP A 56 8.37 12.50 -11.10
N ASP A 57 8.87 11.69 -12.04
CA ASP A 57 8.13 11.24 -13.22
C ASP A 57 6.99 10.28 -12.83
N ALA A 58 5.82 10.44 -13.44
CA ALA A 58 4.68 9.55 -13.20
C ALA A 58 4.97 8.07 -13.54
N ALA A 59 5.99 7.80 -14.38
CA ALA A 59 6.42 6.45 -14.72
C ALA A 59 6.88 5.63 -13.50
N ILE A 60 7.65 6.21 -12.56
CA ILE A 60 8.09 5.44 -11.37
C ILE A 60 6.91 5.11 -10.46
N GLY A 61 5.93 6.02 -10.34
CA GLY A 61 4.69 5.75 -9.60
C GLY A 61 3.83 4.67 -10.27
N LEU A 62 3.87 4.58 -11.61
CA LEU A 62 3.16 3.51 -12.33
C LEU A 62 3.77 2.13 -12.05
N GLU A 63 5.10 2.03 -12.09
CA GLU A 63 5.80 0.77 -11.75
C GLU A 63 5.45 0.32 -10.33
N ILE A 64 5.43 1.24 -9.36
CA ILE A 64 5.06 0.94 -7.97
C ILE A 64 3.58 0.54 -7.88
N LEU A 65 2.68 1.24 -8.58
CA LEU A 65 1.25 0.92 -8.58
C LEU A 65 0.96 -0.47 -9.18
N GLU A 66 1.65 -0.83 -10.25
CA GLU A 66 1.59 -2.17 -10.88
C GLU A 66 1.96 -3.28 -9.90
N ILE A 67 3.04 -3.08 -9.14
CA ILE A 67 3.47 -3.98 -8.09
C ILE A 67 2.39 -4.09 -7.01
N LEU A 68 1.92 -2.96 -6.46
CA LEU A 68 0.95 -2.94 -5.36
C LEU A 68 -0.39 -3.59 -5.73
N ILE A 69 -0.91 -3.32 -6.93
CA ILE A 69 -2.18 -3.92 -7.41
C ILE A 69 -2.09 -5.43 -7.50
N SER A 70 -0.90 -5.99 -7.70
CA SER A 70 -0.69 -7.44 -7.84
C SER A 70 -0.03 -8.08 -6.62
N LEU A 71 0.34 -7.28 -5.62
CA LEU A 71 1.06 -7.71 -4.44
C LEU A 71 0.24 -8.72 -3.63
N GLU A 72 0.92 -9.72 -3.10
CA GLU A 72 0.35 -10.75 -2.24
C GLU A 72 1.20 -10.81 -0.96
N PRO A 73 0.61 -11.13 0.21
CA PRO A 73 1.32 -11.17 1.49
C PRO A 73 2.27 -12.38 1.54
N ARG A 74 3.49 -12.20 1.03
CA ARG A 74 4.57 -13.20 1.07
C ARG A 74 5.21 -13.31 2.46
N PHE A 75 5.21 -12.18 3.16
CA PHE A 75 5.79 -11.98 4.46
C PHE A 75 4.72 -11.41 5.39
N TYR A 76 4.79 -11.74 6.67
CA TYR A 76 3.91 -11.13 7.65
C TYR A 76 4.27 -9.64 7.80
N VAL A 77 3.32 -8.76 7.55
CA VAL A 77 3.42 -7.31 7.81
C VAL A 77 2.12 -6.89 8.48
N ASP A 78 2.23 -6.17 9.58
CA ASP A 78 1.05 -5.66 10.29
C ASP A 78 0.26 -4.72 9.37
N ASN A 79 -1.07 -4.91 9.32
CA ASN A 79 -1.96 -4.10 8.48
C ASN A 79 -1.57 -4.06 6.99
N PHE A 80 -1.04 -5.17 6.45
CA PHE A 80 -0.62 -5.30 5.05
C PHE A 80 -1.62 -4.71 4.04
N ASP A 81 -2.88 -5.16 4.08
CA ASP A 81 -3.91 -4.70 3.13
C ASP A 81 -4.16 -3.19 3.24
N GLY A 82 -4.12 -2.66 4.48
CA GLY A 82 -4.26 -1.23 4.74
C GLY A 82 -3.12 -0.43 4.15
N LEU A 83 -1.86 -0.88 4.32
CA LEU A 83 -0.67 -0.22 3.76
C LEU A 83 -0.70 -0.22 2.23
N VAL A 84 -1.04 -1.36 1.60
CA VAL A 84 -1.18 -1.47 0.14
C VAL A 84 -2.26 -0.51 -0.35
N PHE A 85 -3.43 -0.50 0.32
CA PHE A 85 -4.55 0.35 -0.06
C PHE A 85 -4.21 1.84 0.05
N GLN A 86 -3.66 2.31 1.17
CA GLN A 86 -3.30 3.72 1.32
C GLN A 86 -2.22 4.14 0.32
N SER A 87 -1.24 3.27 0.05
CA SER A 87 -0.19 3.54 -0.94
C SER A 87 -0.76 3.69 -2.35
N CYS A 88 -1.66 2.79 -2.79
CA CYS A 88 -2.35 2.91 -4.07
C CYS A 88 -3.18 4.21 -4.17
N VAL A 89 -3.88 4.57 -3.09
CA VAL A 89 -4.66 5.82 -3.02
C VAL A 89 -3.73 7.03 -3.12
N ALA A 90 -2.63 7.04 -2.37
CA ALA A 90 -1.65 8.12 -2.40
C ALA A 90 -1.09 8.32 -3.80
N ILE A 91 -0.65 7.26 -4.49
CA ILE A 91 -0.17 7.34 -5.89
C ILE A 91 -1.24 7.97 -6.76
N THR A 92 -2.47 7.45 -6.69
CA THR A 92 -3.59 7.92 -7.49
C THR A 92 -3.91 9.40 -7.25
N CYS A 93 -3.71 9.90 -6.03
CA CYS A 93 -3.91 11.31 -5.69
C CYS A 93 -2.83 12.24 -6.26
N VAL A 94 -1.60 11.76 -6.53
CA VAL A 94 -0.50 12.61 -7.04
C VAL A 94 -0.76 13.06 -8.48
N TYR A 95 -1.05 12.11 -9.38
CA TYR A 95 -1.39 12.39 -10.78
C TYR A 95 -2.72 11.72 -11.17
N PRO A 96 -3.87 12.25 -10.73
CA PRO A 96 -5.16 11.55 -10.82
C PRO A 96 -5.57 11.18 -12.24
N ALA A 97 -5.34 12.06 -13.21
CA ALA A 97 -5.68 11.77 -14.61
C ALA A 97 -4.92 10.55 -15.14
N PHE A 98 -3.62 10.46 -14.83
CA PHE A 98 -2.73 9.42 -15.33
C PHE A 98 -3.03 8.06 -14.68
N TYR A 99 -3.06 8.02 -13.34
CA TYR A 99 -3.23 6.75 -12.61
C TYR A 99 -4.68 6.25 -12.64
N ALA A 100 -5.68 7.13 -12.65
CA ALA A 100 -7.07 6.68 -12.78
C ALA A 100 -7.35 6.07 -14.15
N GLU A 101 -6.78 6.62 -15.23
CA GLU A 101 -6.88 6.02 -16.57
C GLU A 101 -6.28 4.61 -16.58
N TYR A 102 -5.09 4.44 -15.98
CA TYR A 102 -4.45 3.14 -15.85
C TYR A 102 -5.33 2.14 -15.07
N LEU A 103 -5.81 2.51 -13.88
CA LEU A 103 -6.68 1.66 -13.06
C LEU A 103 -7.95 1.25 -13.81
N CYS A 104 -8.58 2.20 -14.53
CA CYS A 104 -9.75 1.91 -15.36
C CYS A 104 -9.45 0.87 -16.45
N LYS A 105 -8.27 0.94 -17.10
CA LYS A 105 -7.84 -0.08 -18.06
C LYS A 105 -7.65 -1.44 -17.39
N GLN A 106 -7.03 -1.50 -16.22
CA GLN A 106 -6.80 -2.75 -15.49
C GLN A 106 -8.10 -3.39 -14.97
N ILE A 107 -9.09 -2.59 -14.55
CA ILE A 107 -10.42 -3.08 -14.17
C ILE A 107 -11.10 -3.80 -15.35
N HIS A 108 -10.93 -3.25 -16.56
CA HIS A 108 -11.46 -3.80 -17.81
C HIS A 108 -10.50 -4.75 -18.52
N ALA A 109 -9.39 -5.14 -17.89
CA ALA A 109 -8.47 -6.12 -18.45
C ALA A 109 -9.19 -7.45 -18.71
N ASP A 110 -8.66 -8.21 -19.66
CA ASP A 110 -9.22 -9.46 -20.16
C ASP A 110 -9.65 -10.43 -19.05
N LEU A 111 -10.60 -11.28 -19.40
CA LEU A 111 -11.12 -12.28 -18.48
C LEU A 111 -9.98 -13.21 -18.01
N GLY A 112 -9.77 -13.28 -16.70
CA GLY A 112 -8.71 -14.09 -16.09
C GLY A 112 -7.46 -13.33 -15.65
N THR A 113 -7.23 -12.08 -16.08
CA THR A 113 -6.06 -11.30 -15.65
C THR A 113 -6.10 -10.99 -14.15
N TYR A 114 -7.27 -10.59 -13.65
CA TYR A 114 -7.49 -10.27 -12.25
C TYR A 114 -8.67 -11.06 -11.68
N SER A 115 -8.63 -11.34 -10.38
CA SER A 115 -9.79 -11.84 -9.64
C SER A 115 -10.86 -10.74 -9.49
N ILE A 116 -12.10 -11.13 -9.19
CA ILE A 116 -13.18 -10.16 -8.89
C ILE A 116 -12.79 -9.29 -7.68
N ALA A 117 -12.20 -9.90 -6.64
CA ALA A 117 -11.74 -9.18 -5.46
C ALA A 117 -10.70 -8.10 -5.82
N ARG A 118 -9.75 -8.40 -6.72
CA ARG A 118 -8.77 -7.41 -7.16
C ARG A 118 -9.39 -6.27 -7.97
N ARG A 119 -10.39 -6.56 -8.80
CA ARG A 119 -11.15 -5.52 -9.52
C ARG A 119 -11.91 -4.61 -8.55
N ILE A 120 -12.53 -5.18 -7.52
CA ILE A 120 -13.20 -4.41 -6.45
C ILE A 120 -12.18 -3.55 -5.71
N PHE A 121 -11.02 -4.10 -5.35
CA PHE A 121 -9.94 -3.34 -4.74
C PHE A 121 -9.52 -2.11 -5.56
N MET A 122 -9.31 -2.26 -6.87
CA MET A 122 -8.98 -1.12 -7.75
C MET A 122 -10.11 -0.07 -7.80
N LEU A 123 -11.37 -0.49 -7.78
CA LEU A 123 -12.52 0.41 -7.70
C LEU A 123 -12.58 1.16 -6.36
N ASP A 124 -12.27 0.49 -5.25
CA ASP A 124 -12.20 1.10 -3.93
C ASP A 124 -11.07 2.13 -3.83
N VAL A 125 -9.92 1.87 -4.48
CA VAL A 125 -8.82 2.84 -4.60
C VAL A 125 -9.31 4.10 -5.32
N LEU A 126 -9.98 3.95 -6.48
CA LEU A 126 -10.55 5.07 -7.23
C LEU A 126 -11.57 5.86 -6.39
N ARG A 127 -12.48 5.16 -5.71
CA ARG A 127 -13.47 5.77 -4.80
C ARG A 127 -12.79 6.59 -3.71
N ARG A 128 -11.81 6.01 -3.03
CA ARG A 128 -11.13 6.65 -1.90
C ARG A 128 -10.25 7.82 -2.33
N ALA A 129 -9.60 7.73 -3.50
CA ALA A 129 -8.85 8.82 -4.11
C ALA A 129 -9.79 9.99 -4.49
N ALA A 130 -10.93 9.71 -5.13
CA ALA A 130 -11.92 10.74 -5.47
C ALA A 130 -12.46 11.46 -4.21
N GLY A 131 -12.69 10.75 -3.12
CA GLY A 131 -13.07 11.34 -1.83
C GLY A 131 -11.97 12.25 -1.26
N SER A 132 -10.71 11.78 -1.28
CA SER A 132 -9.55 12.57 -0.86
C SER A 132 -9.40 13.87 -1.65
N LEU A 133 -9.51 13.79 -2.98
CA LEU A 133 -9.35 14.94 -3.88
C LEU A 133 -10.48 15.97 -3.76
N SER A 134 -11.69 15.51 -3.43
CA SER A 134 -12.87 16.38 -3.26
C SER A 134 -12.99 16.97 -1.85
N ASN A 135 -12.04 16.68 -0.95
CA ASN A 135 -12.10 17.03 0.48
C ASN A 135 -13.36 16.51 1.20
N LEU A 136 -13.97 15.45 0.68
CA LEU A 136 -15.05 14.76 1.38
C LEU A 136 -14.43 14.04 2.58
N LYS A 137 -14.80 14.45 3.79
CA LYS A 137 -14.44 13.71 4.99
C LYS A 137 -15.13 12.34 4.95
N PRO A 138 -14.45 11.25 5.35
CA PRO A 138 -15.09 9.95 5.44
C PRO A 138 -16.31 10.06 6.35
N ASP A 139 -17.43 9.47 5.94
CA ASP A 139 -18.67 9.44 6.72
C ASP A 139 -18.35 8.85 8.11
N GLU A 140 -18.51 9.66 9.16
CA GLU A 140 -18.49 9.14 10.52
C GLU A 140 -19.62 8.11 10.65
N PRO A 141 -19.36 6.90 11.19
CA PRO A 141 -20.43 5.92 11.38
C PRO A 141 -21.47 6.56 12.30
N GLU A 142 -22.71 6.69 11.80
CA GLU A 142 -23.82 7.31 12.51
C GLU A 142 -23.90 6.77 13.95
N GLY A 143 -23.47 7.58 14.90
CA GLY A 143 -23.50 7.27 16.32
C GLY A 143 -24.94 6.95 16.72
N ASN A 144 -25.11 5.75 17.27
CA ASN A 144 -26.35 5.20 17.79
C ASN A 144 -27.14 6.28 18.56
N VAL A 145 -28.21 6.82 17.93
CA VAL A 145 -29.10 7.78 18.57
C VAL A 145 -29.81 7.06 19.71
N THR A 146 -29.24 7.19 20.92
CA THR A 146 -29.88 6.76 22.16
C THR A 146 -31.13 7.62 22.33
N LYS A 147 -32.29 7.11 21.91
CA LYS A 147 -33.58 7.70 22.25
C LYS A 147 -33.75 7.62 23.77
N ARG A 148 -33.48 8.74 24.45
CA ARG A 148 -34.00 9.00 25.80
C ARG A 148 -35.48 9.35 25.66
N THR A 149 -36.35 8.42 26.08
CA THR A 149 -37.68 8.68 26.63
C THR A 149 -37.95 7.65 27.70
#